data_AF-A0AAU7SH79-F1
#
_entry.id   AF-A0AAU7SH79-F1
#
_cell.length_a   1.000
_cell.length_b   1.000
_cell.length_c   1.000
_cell.angle_alpha   90.00
_cell.angle_beta   90.00
_cell.angle_gamma   90.00
#
_symmetry.space_group_name_H-M   'P 1'
#
loop_
_entity.id
_entity.type
_entity.pdbx_description
1 polymer ?
#
loop_
_entity_poly.entity_id
_entity_poly.type
_entity_poly.pdbx_seq_one_letter_code
_entity_poly.pdbx_strand_id
1 'polypeptide(L)'
;MTDEELISLALGLPETAEGSHFGTRDFRVRGKIFMTLPDPHFCVVKLTPDQQQMALATTPEHVAPVPGGWGLKGSTRLFHHDADDEEVRRLVRRAWRNAAPKSMALPED
;
A
#
# COMPACT_ATOMS: atom_id res chain seq x y z
N MET A 1 -0.18 -9.01 -10.05
CA MET A 1 1.22 -8.79 -9.58
C MET A 1 1.67 -9.85 -8.57
N THR A 2 2.85 -10.47 -8.78
CA THR A 2 3.49 -11.38 -7.82
C THR A 2 4.09 -10.65 -6.61
N ASP A 3 4.42 -11.36 -5.54
CA ASP A 3 5.12 -10.79 -4.37
C ASP A 3 6.44 -10.12 -4.77
N GLU A 4 7.27 -10.78 -5.58
CA GLU A 4 8.58 -10.25 -6.00
C GLU A 4 8.45 -8.95 -6.80
N GLU A 5 7.47 -8.88 -7.71
CA GLU A 5 7.17 -7.66 -8.47
C GLU A 5 6.64 -6.54 -7.56
N LEU A 6 5.78 -6.88 -6.59
CA LEU A 6 5.25 -5.92 -5.63
C LEU A 6 6.35 -5.36 -4.72
N ILE A 7 7.26 -6.21 -4.26
CA ILE A 7 8.44 -5.84 -3.47
C ILE A 7 9.35 -4.94 -4.30
N SER A 8 9.64 -5.32 -5.55
CA SER A 8 10.46 -4.53 -6.47
C SER A 8 9.85 -3.15 -6.72
N LEU A 9 8.53 -3.09 -6.95
CA LEU A 9 7.77 -1.85 -7.09
C LEU A 9 7.93 -0.95 -5.87
N ALA A 10 7.72 -1.49 -4.66
CA ALA A 10 7.81 -0.71 -3.43
C ALA A 10 9.24 -0.19 -3.18
N LEU A 11 10.24 -1.05 -3.33
CA LEU A 11 11.66 -0.70 -3.17
C LEU A 11 12.16 0.27 -4.25
N GLY A 12 11.52 0.29 -5.42
CA GLY A 12 11.80 1.25 -6.48
C GLY A 12 11.32 2.68 -6.19
N LEU A 13 10.48 2.87 -5.16
CA LEU A 13 10.01 4.21 -4.78
C LEU A 13 11.09 4.98 -4.00
N PRO A 14 11.20 6.31 -4.17
CA PRO A 14 12.28 7.09 -3.56
C PRO A 14 12.34 6.93 -2.04
N GLU A 15 13.56 6.80 -1.51
CA GLU A 15 13.84 6.71 -0.08
C GLU A 15 13.08 5.58 0.64
N THR A 16 12.77 4.51 -0.11
CA THR A 16 12.09 3.35 0.43
C THR A 16 13.08 2.33 0.95
N ALA A 17 12.84 1.86 2.17
CA ALA A 17 13.56 0.75 2.77
C ALA A 17 12.58 -0.33 3.23
N GLU A 18 13.05 -1.56 3.19
CA GLU A 18 12.40 -2.70 3.82
C GLU A 18 12.74 -2.74 5.32
N GLY A 19 11.76 -3.13 6.13
CA GLY A 19 11.91 -3.35 7.55
C GLY A 19 11.01 -4.47 8.05
N SER A 20 10.93 -4.57 9.37
CA SER A 20 10.00 -5.47 10.03
C SER A 20 9.40 -4.83 11.28
N HIS A 21 8.12 -5.06 11.49
CA HIS A 21 7.38 -4.65 12.68
C HIS A 21 6.54 -5.81 13.18
N PHE A 22 6.76 -6.22 14.44
CA PHE A 22 6.10 -7.39 15.03
C PHE A 22 6.22 -8.67 14.18
N GLY A 23 7.37 -8.87 13.53
CA GLY A 23 7.62 -10.02 12.65
C GLY A 23 6.93 -9.94 11.28
N THR A 24 6.18 -8.88 11.00
CA THR A 24 5.61 -8.61 9.68
C THR A 24 6.60 -7.82 8.84
N ARG A 25 6.83 -8.25 7.60
CA ARG A 25 7.65 -7.52 6.63
C ARG A 25 6.94 -6.21 6.23
N ASP A 26 7.65 -5.10 6.25
CA ASP A 26 7.09 -3.78 5.95
C ASP A 26 8.00 -2.92 5.08
N PHE A 27 7.39 -1.93 4.43
CA PHE A 27 8.07 -0.99 3.53
C PHE A 27 7.80 0.42 4.00
N ARG A 28 8.89 1.20 4.05
CA ARG A 28 8.92 2.48 4.74
C ARG A 28 9.57 3.53 3.88
N VAL A 29 8.96 4.71 3.82
CA VAL A 29 9.61 5.91 3.33
C VAL A 29 10.07 6.72 4.54
N ARG A 30 11.39 6.93 4.66
CA ARG A 30 12.00 7.65 5.80
C ARG A 30 11.48 7.19 7.16
N GLY A 31 11.41 5.87 7.36
CA GLY A 31 10.97 5.24 8.61
C GLY A 31 9.46 5.15 8.83
N LYS A 32 8.63 5.72 7.96
CA LYS A 32 7.16 5.63 8.03
C LYS A 32 6.63 4.52 7.14
N ILE A 33 5.92 3.55 7.74
CA ILE A 33 5.29 2.43 7.03
C ILE A 33 4.20 2.96 6.09
N PHE A 34 4.26 2.52 4.82
CA PHE A 34 3.20 2.73 3.84
C PHE A 34 2.62 1.42 3.28
N MET A 35 3.39 0.32 3.34
CA MET A 35 2.94 -1.00 2.91
C MET A 35 3.46 -2.09 3.87
N THR A 36 2.67 -3.14 4.11
CA THR A 36 3.10 -4.35 4.83
C THR A 36 2.70 -5.61 4.08
N LEU A 37 3.41 -6.72 4.32
CA LEU A 37 3.12 -8.06 3.79
C LEU A 37 2.83 -9.02 4.96
N PRO A 38 1.63 -8.97 5.55
CA PRO A 38 1.27 -9.81 6.69
C PRO A 38 0.77 -11.21 6.30
N ASP A 39 0.40 -11.41 5.03
CA ASP A 39 -0.33 -12.57 4.54
C ASP A 39 0.11 -12.89 3.09
N PRO A 40 0.16 -14.17 2.68
CA PRO A 40 0.54 -14.56 1.32
C PRO A 40 -0.49 -14.19 0.24
N HIS A 41 -1.71 -13.79 0.60
CA HIS A 41 -2.77 -13.47 -0.36
C HIS A 41 -2.98 -11.96 -0.58
N PHE A 42 -2.48 -11.13 0.32
CA PHE A 42 -2.66 -9.69 0.22
C PHE A 42 -1.55 -8.92 0.92
N CYS A 43 -1.26 -7.73 0.40
CA CYS A 43 -0.53 -6.71 1.12
C CYS A 43 -1.50 -5.75 1.81
N VAL A 44 -1.01 -4.97 2.76
CA VAL A 44 -1.77 -3.86 3.35
C VAL A 44 -1.12 -2.56 2.96
N VAL A 45 -1.88 -1.67 2.33
CA VAL A 45 -1.46 -0.32 1.95
C VAL A 45 -2.11 0.74 2.83
N LYS A 46 -1.37 1.82 3.10
CA LYS A 46 -1.83 2.94 3.92
C LYS A 46 -2.50 4.02 3.07
N LEU A 47 -3.82 3.94 2.94
CA LEU A 47 -4.63 4.99 2.31
C LEU A 47 -5.16 5.97 3.36
N THR A 48 -5.68 7.11 2.90
CA THR A 48 -6.60 7.90 3.73
C THR A 48 -7.98 7.24 3.73
N PRO A 49 -8.87 7.50 4.71
CA PRO A 49 -10.24 6.99 4.69
C PRO A 49 -10.96 7.28 3.37
N ASP A 50 -10.88 8.51 2.84
CA ASP A 50 -11.53 8.88 1.59
C ASP A 50 -10.97 8.12 0.38
N GLN A 51 -9.64 7.93 0.33
CA GLN A 51 -9.00 7.15 -0.72
C GLN A 51 -9.38 5.67 -0.64
N GLN A 52 -9.50 5.11 0.56
CA GLN A 52 -9.99 3.75 0.77
C GLN A 52 -11.45 3.62 0.31
N GLN A 53 -12.33 4.57 0.66
CA GLN A 53 -13.72 4.57 0.19
C GLN A 53 -13.81 4.63 -1.33
N MET A 54 -12.98 5.45 -1.98
CA MET A 54 -12.90 5.51 -3.43
C MET A 54 -12.43 4.17 -4.03
N ALA A 55 -11.40 3.54 -3.46
CA ALA A 55 -10.92 2.23 -3.91
C ALA A 55 -12.01 1.15 -3.76
N LEU A 56 -12.74 1.14 -2.63
CA LEU A 56 -13.86 0.22 -2.42
C LEU A 56 -15.01 0.45 -3.41
N ALA A 57 -15.23 1.68 -3.85
CA ALA A 57 -16.26 2.01 -4.83
C ALA A 57 -15.86 1.64 -6.26
N THR A 58 -14.57 1.61 -6.57
CA THR A 58 -14.06 1.46 -7.95
C THR A 58 -13.51 0.06 -8.24
N THR A 59 -12.97 -0.63 -7.25
CA THR A 59 -12.37 -1.97 -7.38
C THR A 59 -12.71 -2.85 -6.17
N PRO A 60 -14.00 -3.04 -5.83
CA PRO A 60 -14.43 -3.76 -4.62
C PRO A 60 -13.92 -5.21 -4.54
N GLU A 61 -13.63 -5.84 -5.67
CA GLU A 61 -13.10 -7.19 -5.76
C GLU A 61 -11.60 -7.31 -5.37
N HIS A 62 -10.85 -6.20 -5.45
CA HIS A 62 -9.39 -6.19 -5.26
C HIS A 62 -8.96 -5.57 -3.93
N VAL A 63 -9.87 -4.95 -3.19
CA VAL A 63 -9.56 -4.31 -1.91
C VAL A 63 -10.58 -4.60 -0.82
N ALA A 64 -10.11 -4.61 0.43
CA ALA A 64 -10.97 -4.68 1.60
C ALA A 64 -10.38 -3.85 2.74
N PRO A 65 -11.19 -3.20 3.61
CA PRO A 65 -10.65 -2.58 4.80
C PRO A 65 -10.07 -3.65 5.73
N VAL A 66 -8.94 -3.35 6.38
CA VAL A 66 -8.44 -4.19 7.48
C VAL A 66 -9.48 -4.17 8.62
N PRO A 67 -9.87 -5.30 9.22
CA PRO A 67 -10.86 -5.30 10.29
C PRO A 67 -10.52 -4.36 11.47
N GLY A 68 -11.54 -3.69 12.00
CA GLY A 68 -11.44 -2.85 13.19
C GLY A 68 -10.84 -1.46 12.94
N GLY A 69 -10.25 -0.87 13.99
CA GLY A 69 -9.81 0.53 14.00
C GLY A 69 -8.73 0.88 12.97
N TRP A 70 -7.98 -0.10 12.46
CA TRP A 70 -6.99 0.11 11.40
C TRP A 70 -7.67 0.39 10.06
N GLY A 71 -8.67 -0.40 9.68
CA GLY A 71 -9.45 -0.18 8.46
C GLY A 71 -10.18 1.16 8.50
N LEU A 72 -10.78 1.50 9.64
CA LEU A 72 -11.43 2.81 9.83
C LEU A 72 -10.48 4.00 9.62
N LYS A 73 -9.15 3.78 9.72
CA LYS A 73 -8.10 4.77 9.49
C LYS A 73 -7.45 4.66 8.10
N GLY A 74 -7.98 3.82 7.21
CA GLY A 74 -7.52 3.67 5.83
C GLY A 74 -6.50 2.55 5.58
N SER A 75 -6.18 1.71 6.58
CA SER A 75 -5.40 0.49 6.32
C SER A 75 -6.24 -0.47 5.46
N THR A 76 -5.74 -0.73 4.25
CA THR A 76 -6.52 -1.40 3.20
C THR A 76 -5.76 -2.63 2.72
N ARG A 77 -6.41 -3.79 2.76
CA ARG A 77 -5.93 -5.01 2.11
C ARG A 77 -6.03 -4.81 0.60
N LEU A 78 -4.98 -5.17 -0.12
CA LEU A 78 -4.91 -5.18 -1.57
C LEU A 78 -4.54 -6.60 -2.01
N PHE A 79 -5.48 -7.27 -2.68
CA PHE A 79 -5.33 -8.61 -3.21
C PHE A 79 -4.54 -8.56 -4.53
N HIS A 80 -3.25 -8.23 -4.44
CA HIS A 80 -2.39 -7.88 -5.57
C HIS A 80 -2.17 -9.03 -6.58
N HIS A 81 -2.42 -10.27 -6.19
CA HIS A 81 -2.38 -11.42 -7.09
C HIS A 81 -3.55 -11.42 -8.09
N ASP A 82 -4.71 -10.92 -7.67
CA ASP A 82 -5.95 -10.90 -8.46
C ASP A 82 -6.20 -9.55 -9.12
N ALA A 83 -5.61 -8.48 -8.58
CA ALA A 83 -5.78 -7.12 -9.06
C ALA A 83 -5.01 -6.82 -10.35
N ASP A 84 -5.56 -5.90 -11.15
CA ASP A 84 -4.85 -5.33 -12.29
C ASP A 84 -3.54 -4.65 -11.86
N ASP A 85 -2.54 -4.82 -12.70
CA ASP A 85 -1.16 -4.45 -12.43
C ASP A 85 -0.98 -2.91 -12.37
N GLU A 86 -1.75 -2.14 -13.15
CA GLU A 86 -1.78 -0.68 -13.09
C GLU A 86 -2.44 -0.20 -11.80
N GLU A 87 -3.52 -0.86 -11.39
CA GLU A 87 -4.24 -0.56 -10.16
C GLU A 87 -3.36 -0.78 -8.92
N VAL A 88 -2.63 -1.90 -8.86
CA VAL A 88 -1.66 -2.16 -7.80
C VAL A 88 -0.60 -1.06 -7.74
N ARG A 89 -0.02 -0.69 -8.88
CA ARG A 89 0.97 0.41 -8.96
C ARG A 89 0.40 1.74 -8.46
N ARG A 90 -0.84 2.04 -8.81
CA ARG A 90 -1.53 3.28 -8.41
C ARG A 90 -1.74 3.34 -6.90
N LEU A 91 -2.27 2.27 -6.29
CA LEU A 91 -2.55 2.21 -4.86
C LEU A 91 -1.28 2.20 -4.00
N VAL A 92 -0.24 1.46 -4.41
CA VAL A 92 1.06 1.44 -3.71
C VAL A 92 1.74 2.82 -3.77
N ARG A 93 1.77 3.48 -4.94
CA ARG A 93 2.29 4.85 -5.07
C ARG A 93 1.52 5.85 -4.24
N ARG A 94 0.18 5.74 -4.22
CA ARG A 94 -0.68 6.59 -3.37
C ARG A 94 -0.39 6.39 -1.89
N ALA A 95 -0.21 5.15 -1.44
CA ALA A 95 0.17 4.86 -0.06
C ALA A 95 1.55 5.45 0.31
N TRP A 96 2.54 5.32 -0.57
CA TRP A 96 3.84 5.95 -0.39
C TRP A 96 3.71 7.47 -0.30
N ARG A 97 2.95 8.12 -1.19
CA ARG A 97 2.72 9.59 -1.14
C ARG A 97 2.09 10.03 0.18
N ASN A 98 1.18 9.24 0.74
CA ASN A 98 0.55 9.54 2.04
C ASN A 98 1.53 9.48 3.22
N ALA A 99 2.58 8.65 3.12
CA ALA A 99 3.59 8.50 4.16
C ALA A 99 4.79 9.44 3.95
N ALA A 100 5.12 9.74 2.70
CA ALA A 100 6.26 10.57 2.32
C ALA A 100 6.14 11.99 2.90
N PRO A 101 7.27 12.66 3.22
CA PRO A 101 7.25 14.08 3.55
C PRO A 101 6.69 14.90 2.39
N LYS A 102 5.97 15.99 2.68
CA LYS A 102 5.38 16.88 1.64
C LYS A 102 6.40 17.47 0.67
N SER A 103 7.67 17.57 1.06
CA SER A 103 8.77 18.03 0.20
C SER A 103 9.19 17.00 -0.85
N MET A 104 8.64 15.79 -0.79
CA MET A 104 8.96 14.66 -1.64
C MET A 104 7.65 14.12 -2.23
N ALA A 105 7.29 14.64 -3.40
CA ALA A 105 6.16 14.13 -4.16
C ALA A 105 6.68 13.61 -5.50
N LEU A 106 6.35 12.35 -5.80
CA LEU A 106 6.31 11.92 -7.19
C LEU A 106 5.23 12.77 -7.89
N PRO A 107 5.47 13.29 -9.11
CA PRO A 107 4.42 13.91 -9.92
C PRO A 107 3.16 13.04 -9.90
N GLU A 108 1.97 13.65 -9.87
CA GLU A 108 0.76 12.89 -10.20
C GLU A 108 0.92 12.41 -11.65
N ASP A 109 0.71 11.10 -11.87
CA ASP A 109 0.66 10.53 -13.22
C ASP A 109 -0.62 11.03 -13.91
#